data_AF-A0A7W0WYI7-F1
#
_entry.id   AF-A0A7W0WYI7-F1
#
_cell.length_a   1.000
_cell.length_b   1.000
_cell.length_c   1.000
_cell.angle_alpha   90.00
_cell.angle_beta   90.00
_cell.angle_gamma   90.00
#
_symmetry.space_group_name_H-M   'P 1'
#
loop_
_entity.id
_entity.type
_entity.pdbx_description
1 polymer ?
#
loop_
_entity_poly.entity_id
_entity_poly.type
_entity_poly.pdbx_seq_one_letter_code
_entity_poly.pdbx_strand_id
1 'polypeptide(L)'
;MRARWLITLSLLATTACAEQPTDDLDDEEWLDGKGDGASASNIAETHLDVDLGAKAAVATIELERNGNVSLEVGGLEILDVTDNRGRRRYNVREGKLLVSRVYGPLVISYKFAEHSMADGLLPGGSTVIWPYFCGNLFPCHSQPADGTKFTLALEGVPAGKTAVYPEAIESDAPPYMIAWAVGSYTRAELGTTPAGTKLTVDWLPGGETAARAGTKNLVKVFDWFEKTLGPYAFGKHAGAVSVIWGEGLYGGMEHHPLWHVAKDAMGDEVTQ
;
A
#
# COMPACT_ATOMS: atom_id res chain seq x y z
N MET A 1 25.64 -22.04 -18.93
CA MET A 1 26.53 -20.96 -19.42
C MET A 1 25.70 -19.68 -19.46
N ARG A 2 25.90 -18.76 -18.52
CA ARG A 2 25.14 -17.50 -18.42
C ARG A 2 26.08 -16.35 -18.76
N ALA A 3 25.75 -15.61 -19.81
CA ALA A 3 26.53 -14.49 -20.31
C ALA A 3 26.45 -13.32 -19.33
N ARG A 4 27.61 -12.91 -18.81
CA ARG A 4 27.79 -11.68 -18.04
C ARG A 4 27.85 -10.50 -19.00
N TRP A 5 26.86 -9.62 -18.94
CA TRP A 5 26.92 -8.32 -19.60
C TRP A 5 27.61 -7.33 -18.67
N LEU A 6 28.81 -6.90 -19.06
CA LEU A 6 29.53 -5.76 -18.51
C LEU A 6 28.93 -4.50 -19.15
N ILE A 7 28.22 -3.68 -18.37
CA ILE A 7 27.83 -2.33 -18.77
C ILE A 7 28.95 -1.39 -18.34
N THR A 8 29.62 -0.83 -19.34
CA THR A 8 30.66 0.19 -19.22
C THR A 8 29.99 1.52 -18.83
N LEU A 9 30.40 2.08 -17.68
CA LEU A 9 29.91 3.37 -17.18
C LEU A 9 30.62 4.51 -17.93
N SER A 10 29.97 5.07 -18.96
CA SER A 10 30.41 6.32 -19.58
C SER A 10 29.81 7.50 -18.82
N LEU A 11 30.65 8.21 -18.05
CA LEU A 11 30.32 9.52 -17.48
C LEU A 11 30.22 10.55 -18.62
N LEU A 12 28.99 10.80 -19.08
CA LEU A 12 28.64 12.03 -19.78
C LEU A 12 27.99 12.97 -18.76
N ALA A 13 28.69 14.04 -18.44
CA ALA A 13 28.15 15.15 -17.67
C ALA A 13 27.12 15.90 -18.54
N THR A 14 25.86 15.46 -18.50
CA THR A 14 24.74 16.25 -19.00
C THR A 14 24.46 17.35 -17.98
N THR A 15 24.69 18.60 -18.39
CA THR A 15 24.11 19.77 -17.75
C THR A 15 22.61 19.54 -17.58
N ALA A 16 22.17 19.31 -16.35
CA ALA A 16 20.76 19.23 -16.00
C ALA A 16 20.14 20.60 -16.23
N CYS A 17 19.53 20.81 -17.40
CA CYS A 17 18.56 21.86 -17.58
C CYS A 17 17.40 21.53 -16.64
N ALA A 18 17.22 22.33 -15.58
CA ALA A 18 16.05 22.23 -14.73
C ALA A 18 14.81 22.46 -15.61
N GLU A 19 14.10 21.38 -15.92
CA GLU A 19 12.87 21.43 -16.68
C GLU A 19 11.85 22.24 -15.88
N GLN A 20 11.43 23.38 -16.45
CA GLN A 20 10.46 24.25 -15.80
C GLN A 20 9.10 23.53 -15.74
N PRO A 21 8.36 23.63 -14.62
CA PRO A 21 6.99 23.14 -14.57
C PRO A 21 6.19 23.75 -15.72
N THR A 22 5.38 22.94 -16.40
CA THR A 22 4.48 23.42 -17.46
C THR A 22 3.57 24.53 -16.89
N ASP A 23 3.68 25.73 -17.46
CA ASP A 23 2.99 26.94 -17.01
C ASP A 23 1.58 27.00 -17.62
N ASP A 24 0.64 26.27 -17.01
CA ASP A 24 -0.78 26.35 -17.35
C ASP A 24 -1.42 27.49 -16.52
N LEU A 25 -1.56 28.68 -17.11
CA LEU A 25 -1.98 29.92 -16.43
C LEU A 25 -3.44 29.94 -15.90
N ASP A 26 -4.22 28.89 -16.16
CA ASP A 26 -5.61 28.75 -15.70
C ASP A 26 -5.76 27.90 -14.42
N ASP A 27 -4.64 27.50 -13.80
CA ASP A 27 -4.61 26.48 -12.74
C ASP A 27 -4.81 27.05 -11.32
N GLU A 28 -4.73 28.37 -11.15
CA GLU A 28 -4.71 29.04 -9.84
C GLU A 28 -6.00 28.82 -9.03
N GLU A 29 -7.17 28.79 -9.66
CA GLU A 29 -8.45 28.66 -8.94
C GLU A 29 -8.60 27.29 -8.26
N TRP A 30 -8.20 26.21 -8.95
CA TRP A 30 -8.20 24.86 -8.38
C TRP A 30 -7.11 24.70 -7.32
N LEU A 31 -5.89 25.17 -7.62
CA LEU A 31 -4.76 25.11 -6.69
C LEU A 31 -4.96 26.00 -5.46
N ASP A 32 -5.85 26.98 -5.52
CA ASP A 32 -6.31 27.80 -4.39
C ASP A 32 -7.32 27.08 -3.49
N GLY A 33 -7.76 25.87 -3.85
CA GLY A 33 -8.80 25.13 -3.11
C GLY A 33 -10.20 25.72 -3.26
N LYS A 34 -10.43 26.57 -4.27
CA LYS A 34 -11.77 27.07 -4.61
C LYS A 34 -12.57 26.06 -5.43
N GLY A 35 -11.91 25.05 -5.98
CA GLY A 35 -12.55 23.89 -6.59
C GLY A 35 -13.15 22.96 -5.55
N ASP A 36 -14.29 22.33 -5.88
CA ASP A 36 -14.90 21.33 -5.02
C ASP A 36 -14.22 19.98 -5.19
N GLY A 37 -13.85 19.31 -4.09
CA GLY A 37 -13.34 17.93 -4.15
C GLY A 37 -14.29 16.95 -4.87
N ALA A 38 -15.57 17.32 -5.01
CA ALA A 38 -16.58 16.57 -5.75
C ALA A 38 -16.35 16.52 -7.28
N SER A 39 -15.57 17.44 -7.84
CA SER A 39 -15.19 17.40 -9.27
C SER A 39 -13.82 16.75 -9.51
N ALA A 40 -13.15 16.28 -8.47
CA ALA A 40 -11.92 15.50 -8.60
C ALA A 40 -12.20 14.18 -9.35
N SER A 41 -11.20 13.72 -10.09
CA SER A 41 -11.27 12.42 -10.78
C SER A 41 -11.05 11.30 -9.78
N ASN A 42 -11.83 10.23 -9.92
CA ASN A 42 -11.65 9.01 -9.14
C ASN A 42 -10.35 8.29 -9.56
N ILE A 43 -9.84 7.47 -8.64
CA ILE A 43 -8.66 6.65 -8.84
C ILE A 43 -9.09 5.26 -9.32
N ALA A 44 -8.59 4.85 -10.48
CA ALA A 44 -8.79 3.50 -11.00
C ALA A 44 -7.77 2.52 -10.40
N GLU A 45 -6.47 2.86 -10.43
CA GLU A 45 -5.39 1.99 -9.95
C GLU A 45 -4.32 2.81 -9.21
N THR A 46 -3.72 2.19 -8.19
CA THR A 46 -2.65 2.76 -7.38
C THR A 46 -1.46 1.80 -7.37
N HIS A 47 -0.35 2.23 -7.96
CA HIS A 47 0.91 1.48 -7.96
C HIS A 47 1.89 2.11 -6.97
N LEU A 48 2.41 1.32 -6.04
CA LEU A 48 3.31 1.78 -4.99
C LEU A 48 4.67 1.08 -5.10
N ASP A 49 5.72 1.85 -5.35
CA ASP A 49 7.11 1.41 -5.26
C ASP A 49 7.73 2.03 -4.00
N VAL A 50 7.97 1.22 -2.97
CA VAL A 50 8.36 1.69 -1.63
C VAL A 50 9.75 1.20 -1.26
N ASP A 51 10.65 2.13 -0.96
CA ASP A 51 11.93 1.85 -0.30
C ASP A 51 11.79 2.07 1.21
N LEU A 52 11.75 0.96 1.95
CA LEU A 52 11.62 0.96 3.42
C LEU A 52 12.86 1.47 4.13
N GLY A 53 14.05 1.33 3.51
CA GLY A 53 15.31 1.79 4.08
C GLY A 53 15.46 3.30 3.97
N ALA A 54 15.04 3.85 2.82
CA ALA A 54 15.03 5.30 2.58
C ALA A 54 13.79 6.01 3.15
N LYS A 55 12.74 5.25 3.51
CA LYS A 55 11.39 5.77 3.83
C LYS A 55 10.88 6.71 2.75
N ALA A 56 11.11 6.31 1.51
CA ALA A 56 10.76 7.03 0.30
C ALA A 56 9.96 6.11 -0.61
N ALA A 57 9.09 6.69 -1.42
CA ALA A 57 8.25 5.93 -2.32
C ALA A 57 7.87 6.74 -3.54
N VAL A 58 7.45 6.01 -4.57
CA VAL A 58 6.78 6.56 -5.75
C VAL A 58 5.40 5.94 -5.82
N ALA A 59 4.38 6.80 -5.89
CA ALA A 59 3.02 6.40 -6.21
C ALA A 59 2.71 6.76 -7.66
N THR A 60 2.28 5.79 -8.46
CA THR A 60 1.70 6.04 -9.79
C THR A 60 0.19 5.82 -9.68
N ILE A 61 -0.57 6.89 -9.93
CA ILE A 61 -2.03 6.93 -9.78
C ILE A 61 -2.65 6.99 -11.16
N GLU A 62 -3.38 5.95 -11.52
CA GLU A 62 -4.22 5.91 -12.72
C GLU A 62 -5.59 6.49 -12.40
N LEU A 63 -6.02 7.48 -13.16
CA LEU A 63 -7.33 8.11 -12.99
C LEU A 63 -8.36 7.44 -13.90
N GLU A 64 -9.62 7.34 -13.46
CA GLU A 64 -10.72 6.88 -14.32
C GLU A 64 -10.90 7.78 -15.57
N ARG A 65 -10.51 9.04 -15.44
CA ARG A 65 -10.44 10.03 -16.52
C ARG A 65 -9.43 11.12 -16.19
N ASN A 66 -8.87 11.75 -17.22
CA ASN A 66 -8.08 12.96 -17.07
C ASN A 66 -8.90 14.06 -16.37
N GLY A 67 -8.27 14.85 -15.51
CA GLY A 67 -8.95 15.90 -14.78
C GLY A 67 -8.18 16.41 -13.58
N ASN A 68 -8.89 17.07 -12.67
CA ASN A 68 -8.28 17.54 -11.44
C ASN A 68 -8.21 16.43 -10.40
N VAL A 69 -7.23 16.49 -9.52
CA VAL A 69 -6.95 15.51 -8.47
C VAL A 69 -6.79 16.22 -7.13
N SER A 70 -7.31 15.59 -6.07
CA SER A 70 -7.18 16.00 -4.68
C SER A 70 -6.90 14.79 -3.81
N LEU A 71 -5.65 14.54 -3.39
CA LEU A 71 -5.26 13.35 -2.63
C LEU A 71 -4.86 13.71 -1.21
N GLU A 72 -5.20 12.88 -0.22
CA GLU A 72 -4.71 13.01 1.15
C GLU A 72 -3.22 12.67 1.22
N VAL A 73 -2.44 13.57 1.81
CA VAL A 73 -0.96 13.50 1.92
C VAL A 73 -0.45 14.05 3.26
N GLY A 74 -1.32 14.13 4.28
CA GLY A 74 -1.04 14.85 5.52
C GLY A 74 0.21 14.39 6.28
N GLY A 75 0.59 13.11 6.15
CA GLY A 75 1.81 12.55 6.74
C GLY A 75 2.98 12.40 5.77
N LEU A 76 2.89 12.96 4.55
CA LEU A 76 3.89 12.78 3.50
C LEU A 76 4.68 14.06 3.22
N GLU A 77 5.96 13.89 2.89
CA GLU A 77 6.79 14.92 2.27
C GLU A 77 6.75 14.74 0.75
N ILE A 78 6.00 15.57 0.03
CA ILE A 78 5.92 15.50 -1.44
C ILE A 78 7.18 16.11 -2.08
N LEU A 79 7.90 15.31 -2.86
CA LEU A 79 9.18 15.67 -3.47
C LEU A 79 9.03 16.13 -4.93
N ASP A 80 8.22 15.41 -5.72
CA ASP A 80 7.97 15.73 -7.12
C ASP A 80 6.61 15.19 -7.56
N VAL A 81 6.00 15.86 -8.53
CA VAL A 81 4.71 15.47 -9.13
C VAL A 81 4.82 15.63 -10.64
N THR A 82 4.58 14.55 -11.39
CA THR A 82 4.62 14.54 -12.86
C THR A 82 3.40 13.84 -13.44
N ASP A 83 3.06 14.19 -14.67
CA ASP A 83 2.16 13.40 -15.51
C ASP A 83 2.79 13.20 -16.90
N ASN A 84 2.03 12.70 -17.89
CA ASN A 84 2.55 12.47 -19.25
C ASN A 84 3.04 13.74 -19.98
N ARG A 85 2.77 14.93 -19.44
CA ARG A 85 3.24 16.22 -19.97
C ARG A 85 4.47 16.75 -19.23
N GLY A 86 4.97 16.02 -18.24
CA GLY A 86 6.15 16.38 -17.46
C GLY A 86 5.79 16.88 -16.06
N ARG A 87 6.68 17.69 -15.48
CA ARG A 87 6.52 18.20 -14.11
C ARG A 87 5.31 19.11 -13.98
N ARG A 88 4.49 18.85 -12.96
CA ARG A 88 3.25 19.57 -12.67
C ARG A 88 3.43 20.54 -11.51
N ARG A 89 2.71 21.66 -11.60
CA ARG A 89 2.46 22.48 -10.41
C ARG A 89 1.43 21.79 -9.53
N TYR A 90 1.61 21.93 -8.22
CA TYR A 90 0.71 21.39 -7.23
C TYR A 90 0.66 22.31 -6.02
N ASN A 91 -0.36 22.13 -5.19
CA ASN A 91 -0.46 22.77 -3.88
C ASN A 91 -0.77 21.73 -2.82
N VAL A 92 -0.20 21.89 -1.62
CA VAL A 92 -0.60 21.10 -0.45
C VAL A 92 -1.35 22.02 0.50
N ARG A 93 -2.64 21.78 0.69
CA ARG A 93 -3.50 22.55 1.60
C ARG A 93 -4.31 21.61 2.47
N GLU A 94 -4.32 21.88 3.77
CA GLU A 94 -5.13 21.12 4.73
C GLU A 94 -4.89 19.60 4.66
N GLY A 95 -3.62 19.19 4.43
CA GLY A 95 -3.25 17.80 4.29
C GLY A 95 -3.64 17.15 2.95
N LYS A 96 -4.05 17.94 1.96
CA LYS A 96 -4.42 17.46 0.61
C LYS A 96 -3.49 18.02 -0.47
N LEU A 97 -3.03 17.14 -1.35
CA LEU A 97 -2.33 17.44 -2.59
C LEU A 97 -3.34 17.76 -3.67
N LEU A 98 -3.31 18.98 -4.18
CA LEU A 98 -4.16 19.46 -5.28
C LEU A 98 -3.32 19.53 -6.55
N VAL A 99 -3.75 18.85 -7.60
CA VAL A 99 -3.14 18.88 -8.94
C VAL A 99 -4.21 19.11 -9.99
N SER A 100 -4.01 20.09 -10.85
CA SER A 100 -4.95 20.48 -11.91
C SER A 100 -4.65 19.78 -13.23
N ARG A 101 -5.73 19.51 -13.99
CA ARG A 101 -5.70 19.09 -15.40
C ARG A 101 -4.81 17.87 -15.68
N VAL A 102 -4.64 16.95 -14.75
CA VAL A 102 -3.79 15.74 -14.89
C VAL A 102 -4.15 14.99 -16.18
N TYR A 103 -3.12 14.64 -16.96
CA TYR A 103 -3.26 13.89 -18.20
C TYR A 103 -2.45 12.59 -18.15
N GLY A 104 -3.16 11.46 -18.19
CA GLY A 104 -2.57 10.14 -17.99
C GLY A 104 -2.21 9.87 -16.52
N PRO A 105 -1.25 8.94 -16.27
CA PRO A 105 -0.87 8.55 -14.92
C PRO A 105 -0.23 9.73 -14.18
N LEU A 106 -0.64 9.95 -12.93
CA LEU A 106 -0.02 10.92 -12.03
C LEU A 106 1.06 10.21 -11.22
N VAL A 107 2.31 10.62 -11.36
CA VAL A 107 3.44 10.04 -10.63
C VAL A 107 3.86 11.01 -9.54
N ILE A 108 3.89 10.53 -8.29
CA ILE A 108 4.20 11.32 -7.10
C ILE A 108 5.36 10.66 -6.37
N SER A 109 6.49 11.37 -6.27
CA SER A 109 7.61 10.95 -5.43
C SER A 109 7.46 11.59 -4.05
N TYR A 110 7.61 10.82 -2.98
CA TYR A 110 7.39 11.31 -1.63
C TYR A 110 8.24 10.57 -0.57
N LYS A 111 8.31 11.14 0.63
CA LYS A 111 8.76 10.43 1.84
C LYS A 111 7.62 10.25 2.82
N PHE A 112 7.71 9.22 3.65
CA PHE A 112 6.78 8.92 4.73
C PHE A 112 7.55 8.68 6.04
N ALA A 113 6.84 8.68 7.16
CA ALA A 113 7.43 8.54 8.48
C ALA A 113 6.97 7.26 9.18
N GLU A 114 7.65 6.93 10.29
CA GLU A 114 7.10 6.02 11.28
C GLU A 114 6.18 6.77 12.23
N HIS A 115 5.14 6.09 12.68
CA HIS A 115 4.10 6.62 13.53
C HIS A 115 4.03 5.85 14.84
N SER A 116 3.94 6.55 15.97
CA SER A 116 3.79 5.92 17.28
C SER A 116 2.36 5.43 17.55
N MET A 117 1.40 5.90 16.74
CA MET A 117 -0.01 5.52 16.81
C MET A 117 -0.35 4.58 15.65
N ALA A 118 -1.46 3.84 15.79
CA ALA A 118 -1.98 2.93 14.76
C ALA A 118 -2.61 3.69 13.58
N ASP A 119 -1.82 4.51 12.89
CA ASP A 119 -2.25 5.39 11.80
C ASP A 119 -1.21 5.51 10.66
N GLY A 120 -0.28 4.56 10.51
CA GLY A 120 0.71 4.57 9.44
C GLY A 120 1.65 3.37 9.49
N LEU A 121 2.92 3.58 9.12
CA LEU A 121 3.98 2.61 9.36
C LEU A 121 4.36 2.62 10.84
N LEU A 122 4.25 1.48 11.50
CA LEU A 122 4.59 1.33 12.92
C LEU A 122 6.07 0.97 13.12
N PRO A 123 6.66 1.25 14.31
CA PRO A 123 8.04 0.86 14.63
C PRO A 123 8.29 -0.65 14.55
N GLY A 124 7.23 -1.46 14.66
CA GLY A 124 7.28 -2.92 14.47
C GLY A 124 7.42 -3.37 13.01
N GLY A 125 7.38 -2.44 12.05
CA GLY A 125 7.51 -2.71 10.62
C GLY A 125 6.20 -3.11 9.92
N SER A 126 5.05 -3.06 10.62
CA SER A 126 3.72 -3.29 10.06
C SER A 126 2.97 -1.99 9.79
N THR A 127 2.06 -1.99 8.83
CA THR A 127 1.21 -0.84 8.53
C THR A 127 -0.21 -1.04 8.99
N VAL A 128 -0.83 0.05 9.44
CA VAL A 128 -2.27 0.13 9.69
C VAL A 128 -2.72 1.57 9.45
N ILE A 129 -3.70 1.75 8.57
CA ILE A 129 -4.13 3.08 8.09
C ILE A 129 -5.66 3.28 8.15
N TRP A 130 -6.36 2.37 8.84
CA TRP A 130 -7.79 2.48 9.10
C TRP A 130 -8.08 3.50 10.22
N PRO A 131 -9.17 4.29 10.16
CA PRO A 131 -10.11 4.38 9.05
C PRO A 131 -9.73 5.35 7.94
N TYR A 132 -9.04 6.43 8.28
CA TYR A 132 -8.86 7.57 7.38
C TYR A 132 -7.41 8.09 7.34
N PHE A 133 -6.44 7.19 7.42
CA PHE A 133 -5.02 7.54 7.58
C PHE A 133 -4.15 7.08 6.41
N CYS A 134 -4.72 6.71 5.26
CA CYS A 134 -3.90 6.31 4.11
C CYS A 134 -2.91 7.41 3.68
N GLY A 135 -3.27 8.68 3.85
CA GLY A 135 -2.41 9.85 3.60
C GLY A 135 -1.21 9.98 4.53
N ASN A 136 -1.01 9.06 5.49
CA ASN A 136 0.23 8.93 6.27
C ASN A 136 1.21 7.94 5.63
N LEU A 137 0.79 7.20 4.60
CA LEU A 137 1.56 6.12 3.99
C LEU A 137 1.72 6.29 2.48
N PHE A 138 0.69 6.78 1.78
CA PHE A 138 0.73 7.08 0.35
C PHE A 138 -0.37 8.08 -0.06
N PRO A 139 -0.21 8.82 -1.18
CA PRO A 139 -1.26 9.72 -1.68
C PRO A 139 -2.53 8.95 -2.05
N CYS A 140 -3.68 9.28 -1.45
CA CYS A 140 -4.90 8.47 -1.56
C CYS A 140 -6.20 9.27 -1.41
N HIS A 141 -7.35 8.58 -1.54
CA HIS A 141 -8.65 9.00 -1.00
C HIS A 141 -9.07 8.03 0.10
N SER A 142 -9.21 8.46 1.35
CA SER A 142 -9.48 7.50 2.45
C SER A 142 -10.91 6.97 2.52
N GLN A 143 -11.79 7.40 1.63
CA GLN A 143 -13.21 7.04 1.70
C GLN A 143 -13.37 5.53 1.43
N PRO A 144 -14.01 4.76 2.34
CA PRO A 144 -14.14 3.31 2.17
C PRO A 144 -14.99 2.88 0.98
N ALA A 145 -15.76 3.82 0.41
CA ALA A 145 -16.54 3.59 -0.81
C ALA A 145 -15.69 3.70 -2.09
N ASP A 146 -14.47 4.22 -1.99
CA ASP A 146 -13.57 4.35 -3.12
C ASP A 146 -12.88 3.01 -3.32
N GLY A 147 -13.20 2.32 -4.42
CA GLY A 147 -12.57 1.07 -4.81
C GLY A 147 -11.48 1.35 -5.82
N THR A 148 -10.26 0.93 -5.51
CA THR A 148 -9.13 1.00 -6.44
C THR A 148 -8.37 -0.32 -6.44
N LYS A 149 -7.70 -0.63 -7.55
CA LYS A 149 -6.76 -1.76 -7.58
C LYS A 149 -5.39 -1.32 -7.09
N PHE A 150 -4.64 -2.26 -6.55
CA PHE A 150 -3.30 -2.00 -6.04
C PHE A 150 -2.25 -2.88 -6.71
N THR A 151 -1.08 -2.31 -6.95
CA THR A 151 0.17 -3.08 -7.01
C THR A 151 1.16 -2.49 -6.01
N LEU A 152 1.93 -3.35 -5.36
CA LEU A 152 2.89 -2.95 -4.34
C LEU A 152 4.22 -3.66 -4.59
N ALA A 153 5.30 -2.90 -4.64
CA ALA A 153 6.66 -3.38 -4.62
C ALA A 153 7.37 -2.80 -3.38
N LEU A 154 7.97 -3.68 -2.58
CA LEU A 154 8.76 -3.28 -1.40
C LEU A 154 10.23 -3.63 -1.59
N GLU A 155 11.08 -2.63 -1.45
CA GLU A 155 12.53 -2.76 -1.37
C GLU A 155 13.08 -2.15 -0.07
N GLY A 156 14.41 -2.18 0.09
CA GLY A 156 15.06 -1.65 1.28
C GLY A 156 14.75 -2.41 2.58
N VAL A 157 14.26 -3.66 2.47
CA VAL A 157 13.95 -4.50 3.63
C VAL A 157 15.21 -4.69 4.51
N PRO A 158 15.15 -4.42 5.82
CA PRO A 158 16.30 -4.57 6.71
C PRO A 158 16.91 -5.98 6.66
N ALA A 159 18.24 -6.06 6.74
CA ALA A 159 18.95 -7.34 6.71
C ALA A 159 18.45 -8.32 7.77
N GLY A 160 18.21 -9.57 7.38
CA GLY A 160 17.67 -10.62 8.26
C GLY A 160 16.16 -10.51 8.54
N LYS A 161 15.45 -9.63 7.82
CA LYS A 161 13.98 -9.53 7.80
C LYS A 161 13.43 -9.90 6.43
N THR A 162 12.15 -10.21 6.43
CA THR A 162 11.32 -10.46 5.25
C THR A 162 10.14 -9.50 5.31
N ALA A 163 9.77 -8.93 4.16
CA ALA A 163 8.50 -8.23 4.02
C ALA A 163 7.41 -9.22 3.58
N VAL A 164 6.26 -9.17 4.24
CA VAL A 164 5.06 -9.93 3.93
C VAL A 164 3.99 -8.93 3.48
N TYR A 165 3.58 -9.02 2.22
CA TYR A 165 2.65 -8.10 1.57
C TYR A 165 2.07 -8.77 0.31
N PRO A 166 0.90 -8.33 -0.18
CA PRO A 166 0.45 -8.70 -1.52
C PRO A 166 1.17 -7.88 -2.58
N GLU A 167 1.68 -8.55 -3.61
CA GLU A 167 2.22 -7.86 -4.80
C GLU A 167 1.13 -7.10 -5.56
N ALA A 168 -0.12 -7.58 -5.51
CA ALA A 168 -1.27 -6.92 -6.13
C ALA A 168 -2.59 -7.25 -5.41
N ILE A 169 -3.54 -6.33 -5.54
CA ILE A 169 -4.97 -6.52 -5.23
C ILE A 169 -5.73 -6.14 -6.51
N GLU A 170 -6.14 -7.16 -7.27
CA GLU A 170 -6.77 -7.00 -8.59
C GLU A 170 -8.26 -6.64 -8.54
N SER A 171 -8.88 -6.84 -7.37
CA SER A 171 -10.25 -6.44 -7.09
C SER A 171 -10.27 -5.06 -6.47
N ASP A 172 -11.32 -4.30 -6.76
CA ASP A 172 -11.52 -2.97 -6.17
C ASP A 172 -11.53 -3.09 -4.64
N ALA A 173 -10.60 -2.37 -4.01
CA ALA A 173 -10.42 -2.36 -2.57
C ALA A 173 -10.30 -0.93 -2.07
N PRO A 174 -10.84 -0.62 -0.88
CA PRO A 174 -10.57 0.66 -0.23
C PRO A 174 -9.10 0.74 0.20
N PRO A 175 -8.49 1.94 0.20
CA PRO A 175 -7.07 2.09 0.43
C PRO A 175 -6.56 1.65 1.79
N TYR A 176 -7.43 1.44 2.78
CA TYR A 176 -6.98 0.87 4.03
C TYR A 176 -6.62 -0.62 3.93
N MET A 177 -7.06 -1.35 2.90
CA MET A 177 -6.83 -2.79 2.77
C MET A 177 -5.39 -3.15 2.38
N ILE A 178 -4.71 -2.27 1.64
CA ILE A 178 -3.30 -2.50 1.28
C ILE A 178 -2.42 -2.30 2.50
N ALA A 179 -1.61 -3.30 2.81
CA ALA A 179 -0.73 -3.27 3.97
C ALA A 179 0.47 -4.21 3.79
N TRP A 180 1.47 -4.02 4.65
CA TRP A 180 2.61 -4.91 4.75
C TRP A 180 3.06 -5.10 6.19
N ALA A 181 3.87 -6.13 6.40
CA ALA A 181 4.60 -6.33 7.64
C ALA A 181 6.05 -6.78 7.40
N VAL A 182 6.97 -6.25 8.19
CA VAL A 182 8.40 -6.57 8.12
C VAL A 182 8.83 -7.27 9.39
N GLY A 183 9.43 -8.45 9.27
CA GLY A 183 9.76 -9.29 10.42
C GLY A 183 10.68 -10.44 10.08
N SER A 184 11.18 -11.14 11.10
CA SER A 184 11.91 -12.40 10.90
C SER A 184 10.90 -13.55 10.84
N TYR A 185 10.11 -13.56 9.77
CA TYR A 185 8.96 -14.45 9.62
C TYR A 185 9.37 -15.88 9.27
N THR A 186 8.64 -16.83 9.86
CA THR A 186 8.52 -18.19 9.34
C THR A 186 7.11 -18.37 8.76
N ARG A 187 7.02 -18.98 7.58
CA ARG A 187 5.76 -19.26 6.88
C ARG A 187 5.44 -20.75 6.93
N ALA A 188 4.15 -21.09 7.10
CA ALA A 188 3.63 -22.40 6.75
C ALA A 188 2.45 -22.29 5.78
N GLU A 189 2.35 -23.28 4.91
CA GLU A 189 1.13 -23.54 4.14
C GLU A 189 0.16 -24.32 5.01
N LEU A 190 -1.09 -23.86 5.06
CA LEU A 190 -2.18 -24.50 5.81
C LEU A 190 -2.96 -25.47 4.92
N GLY A 191 -3.02 -25.18 3.62
CA GLY A 191 -3.70 -25.99 2.62
C GLY A 191 -4.21 -25.15 1.45
N THR A 192 -5.02 -25.76 0.60
CA THR A 192 -5.68 -25.10 -0.53
C THR A 192 -7.14 -25.52 -0.54
N THR A 193 -8.05 -24.57 -0.70
CA THR A 193 -9.49 -24.86 -0.79
C THR A 193 -9.83 -25.53 -2.12
N PRO A 194 -11.01 -26.18 -2.23
CA PRO A 194 -11.49 -26.69 -3.52
C PRO A 194 -11.64 -25.63 -4.62
N ALA A 195 -11.90 -24.36 -4.26
CA ALA A 195 -11.94 -23.26 -5.23
C ALA A 195 -10.54 -22.81 -5.70
N GLY A 196 -9.47 -23.31 -5.08
CA GLY A 196 -8.08 -23.05 -5.45
C GLY A 196 -7.39 -21.96 -4.65
N THR A 197 -7.99 -21.47 -3.55
CA THR A 197 -7.38 -20.48 -2.67
C THR A 197 -6.37 -21.14 -1.76
N LYS A 198 -5.10 -20.76 -1.88
CA LYS A 198 -4.01 -21.21 -1.02
C LYS A 198 -4.00 -20.40 0.27
N LEU A 199 -3.97 -21.09 1.42
CA LEU A 199 -3.94 -20.45 2.73
C LEU A 199 -2.56 -20.62 3.38
N THR A 200 -2.01 -19.52 3.90
CA THR A 200 -0.75 -19.52 4.65
C THR A 200 -0.91 -18.88 6.01
N VAL A 201 0.07 -19.13 6.87
CA VAL A 201 0.27 -18.37 8.10
C VAL A 201 1.73 -17.99 8.25
N ASP A 202 1.98 -16.73 8.59
CA ASP A 202 3.29 -16.15 8.85
C ASP A 202 3.40 -15.75 10.33
N TRP A 203 4.45 -16.20 11.01
CA TRP A 203 4.64 -15.89 12.42
C TRP A 203 6.04 -15.38 12.74
N LEU A 204 6.11 -14.53 13.76
CA LEU A 204 7.35 -14.01 14.34
C LEU A 204 8.02 -15.06 15.24
N PRO A 205 9.32 -14.92 15.58
CA PRO A 205 10.05 -15.90 16.39
C PRO A 205 9.32 -16.29 17.68
N GLY A 206 9.26 -17.61 17.94
CA GLY A 206 8.53 -18.19 19.07
C GLY A 206 7.01 -18.31 18.88
N GLY A 207 6.45 -17.83 17.77
CA GLY A 207 5.01 -17.77 17.51
C GLY A 207 4.37 -19.04 16.92
N GLU A 208 5.13 -20.09 16.61
CA GLU A 208 4.63 -21.24 15.85
C GLU A 208 3.42 -21.92 16.50
N THR A 209 3.49 -22.21 17.79
CA THR A 209 2.41 -22.90 18.51
C THR A 209 1.11 -22.09 18.47
N ALA A 210 1.20 -20.77 18.69
CA ALA A 210 0.04 -19.88 18.64
C ALA A 210 -0.53 -19.81 17.22
N ALA A 211 0.32 -19.54 16.22
CA ALA A 211 -0.07 -19.49 14.81
C ALA A 211 -0.78 -20.76 14.34
N ARG A 212 -0.27 -21.94 14.70
CA ARG A 212 -0.90 -23.22 14.38
C ARG A 212 -2.21 -23.46 15.11
N ALA A 213 -2.32 -22.98 16.35
CA ALA A 213 -3.55 -23.07 17.14
C ALA A 213 -4.66 -22.19 16.53
N GLY A 214 -4.38 -20.90 16.32
CA GLY A 214 -5.37 -19.95 15.77
C GLY A 214 -5.83 -20.34 14.36
N THR A 215 -4.92 -20.79 13.51
CA THR A 215 -5.25 -21.07 12.09
C THR A 215 -5.70 -22.50 11.80
N LYS A 216 -5.90 -23.33 12.83
CA LYS A 216 -6.20 -24.77 12.70
C LYS A 216 -7.39 -25.08 11.79
N ASN A 217 -8.41 -24.22 11.79
CA ASN A 217 -9.65 -24.41 11.03
C ASN A 217 -9.76 -23.50 9.80
N LEU A 218 -8.77 -22.65 9.52
CA LEU A 218 -8.88 -21.56 8.55
C LEU A 218 -9.25 -22.04 7.13
N VAL A 219 -8.64 -23.14 6.66
CA VAL A 219 -8.96 -23.73 5.34
C VAL A 219 -10.42 -24.16 5.24
N LYS A 220 -10.99 -24.71 6.32
CA LYS A 220 -12.40 -25.16 6.34
C LYS A 220 -13.36 -23.97 6.37
N VAL A 221 -12.98 -22.90 7.07
CA VAL A 221 -13.74 -21.65 7.11
C VAL A 221 -13.79 -21.03 5.71
N PHE A 222 -12.64 -20.93 5.03
CA PHE A 222 -12.57 -20.45 3.65
C PHE A 222 -13.38 -21.31 2.69
N ASP A 223 -13.25 -22.63 2.74
CA ASP A 223 -14.06 -23.55 1.91
C ASP A 223 -15.58 -23.36 2.14
N TRP A 224 -15.99 -23.14 3.39
CA TRP A 224 -17.40 -22.86 3.69
C TRP A 224 -17.87 -21.51 3.09
N PHE A 225 -17.08 -20.44 3.25
CA PHE A 225 -17.38 -19.14 2.64
C PHE A 225 -17.44 -19.24 1.12
N GLU A 226 -16.50 -19.92 0.50
CA GLU A 226 -16.43 -20.04 -0.95
C GLU A 226 -17.62 -20.82 -1.53
N LYS A 227 -18.10 -21.85 -0.82
CA LYS A 227 -19.31 -22.59 -1.18
C LYS A 227 -20.59 -21.79 -0.99
N THR A 228 -20.59 -20.83 -0.06
CA THR A 228 -21.80 -20.13 0.37
C THR A 228 -21.97 -18.78 -0.34
N LEU A 229 -20.87 -18.03 -0.50
CA LEU A 229 -20.85 -16.66 -0.99
C LEU A 229 -20.17 -16.54 -2.37
N GLY A 230 -19.45 -17.57 -2.80
CA GLY A 230 -18.67 -17.58 -4.04
C GLY A 230 -17.16 -17.46 -3.78
N PRO A 231 -16.33 -17.64 -4.82
CA PRO A 231 -14.87 -17.69 -4.70
C PRO A 231 -14.29 -16.45 -4.02
N TYR A 232 -13.18 -16.63 -3.30
CA TYR A 232 -12.46 -15.52 -2.67
C TYR A 232 -12.02 -14.48 -3.72
N ALA A 233 -12.40 -13.22 -3.49
CA ALA A 233 -12.30 -12.16 -4.50
C ALA A 233 -10.90 -11.53 -4.61
N PHE A 234 -10.06 -11.63 -3.57
CA PHE A 234 -8.77 -10.93 -3.53
C PHE A 234 -7.58 -11.79 -4.00
N GLY A 235 -7.84 -12.73 -4.93
CA GLY A 235 -6.82 -13.55 -5.57
C GLY A 235 -6.82 -15.01 -5.12
N LYS A 236 -5.72 -15.72 -5.42
CA LYS A 236 -5.58 -17.18 -5.15
C LYS A 236 -4.72 -17.51 -3.94
N HIS A 237 -4.25 -16.50 -3.21
CA HIS A 237 -3.46 -16.66 -2.00
C HIS A 237 -4.02 -15.72 -0.95
N ALA A 238 -4.22 -16.24 0.26
CA ALA A 238 -4.65 -15.48 1.41
C ALA A 238 -4.00 -16.05 2.68
N GLY A 239 -4.00 -15.30 3.79
CA GLY A 239 -3.39 -15.83 5.01
C GLY A 239 -3.28 -14.84 6.16
N ALA A 240 -2.98 -15.40 7.33
CA ALA A 240 -2.79 -14.65 8.56
C ALA A 240 -1.31 -14.31 8.79
N VAL A 241 -1.04 -13.07 9.19
CA VAL A 241 0.31 -12.54 9.41
C VAL A 241 0.40 -11.99 10.82
N SER A 242 1.26 -12.58 11.64
CA SER A 242 1.47 -12.15 13.02
C SER A 242 2.27 -10.84 13.07
N VAL A 243 1.71 -9.77 13.65
CA VAL A 243 2.38 -8.46 13.73
C VAL A 243 2.51 -7.94 15.14
N ILE A 244 3.34 -6.91 15.31
CA ILE A 244 3.48 -6.16 16.55
C ILE A 244 2.87 -4.78 16.33
N TRP A 245 1.62 -4.59 16.77
CA TRP A 245 0.94 -3.31 16.67
C TRP A 245 1.55 -2.24 17.59
N GLY A 246 2.07 -2.65 18.75
CA GLY A 246 2.54 -1.77 19.80
C GLY A 246 2.03 -2.22 21.16
N GLU A 247 2.53 -1.60 22.23
CA GLU A 247 2.13 -1.93 23.59
C GLU A 247 0.63 -1.69 23.81
N GLY A 248 -0.09 -2.68 24.34
CA GLY A 248 -1.52 -2.59 24.67
C GLY A 248 -2.49 -2.78 23.51
N LEU A 249 -2.01 -2.99 22.27
CA LEU A 249 -2.86 -3.22 21.09
C LEU A 249 -3.05 -4.73 20.83
N TYR A 250 -4.31 -5.16 20.73
CA TYR A 250 -4.73 -6.55 20.51
C TYR A 250 -5.75 -6.63 19.36
N GLY A 251 -5.89 -7.82 18.75
CA GLY A 251 -6.90 -8.10 17.73
C GLY A 251 -6.30 -8.31 16.33
N GLY A 252 -7.14 -8.20 15.31
CA GLY A 252 -6.76 -8.31 13.90
C GLY A 252 -7.24 -7.10 13.10
N MET A 253 -6.66 -6.93 11.92
CA MET A 253 -7.11 -5.99 10.91
C MET A 253 -7.26 -6.74 9.59
N GLU A 254 -8.43 -6.60 8.97
CA GLU A 254 -8.87 -7.28 7.74
C GLU A 254 -8.21 -6.73 6.47
N HIS A 255 -6.89 -6.51 6.55
CA HIS A 255 -6.09 -6.29 5.37
C HIS A 255 -6.21 -7.48 4.43
N HIS A 256 -6.33 -7.21 3.13
CA HIS A 256 -6.52 -8.25 2.13
C HIS A 256 -5.36 -8.25 1.12
N PRO A 257 -4.94 -9.44 0.66
CA PRO A 257 -5.42 -10.75 1.05
C PRO A 257 -4.71 -11.33 2.29
N LEU A 258 -3.88 -10.53 2.97
CA LEU A 258 -3.07 -10.96 4.10
C LEU A 258 -3.49 -10.19 5.37
N TRP A 259 -4.30 -10.83 6.21
CA TRP A 259 -4.79 -10.21 7.44
C TRP A 259 -3.70 -10.14 8.49
N HIS A 260 -3.59 -8.98 9.11
CA HIS A 260 -2.59 -8.73 10.13
C HIS A 260 -3.21 -8.99 11.50
N VAL A 261 -2.61 -9.87 12.28
CA VAL A 261 -3.11 -10.30 13.60
C VAL A 261 -2.06 -10.01 14.65
N ALA A 262 -2.44 -9.38 15.76
CA ALA A 262 -1.53 -9.09 16.86
C ALA A 262 -0.84 -10.39 17.31
N LYS A 263 0.46 -10.32 17.58
CA LYS A 263 1.25 -11.47 18.06
C LYS A 263 0.59 -12.19 19.24
N ASP A 264 0.04 -11.44 20.18
CA ASP A 264 -0.60 -11.99 21.38
C ASP A 264 -2.02 -12.51 21.12
N ALA A 265 -2.64 -12.13 19.99
CA ALA A 265 -3.93 -12.65 19.52
C ALA A 265 -3.78 -13.86 18.59
N MET A 266 -2.57 -14.15 18.11
CA MET A 266 -2.33 -15.14 17.05
C MET A 266 -2.82 -16.56 17.38
N GLY A 267 -3.01 -16.89 18.66
CA GLY A 267 -3.57 -18.17 19.10
C GLY A 267 -5.09 -18.26 19.16
N ASP A 268 -5.80 -17.14 18.98
CA ASP A 268 -7.25 -17.04 19.07
C ASP A 268 -7.87 -17.20 17.68
N GLU A 269 -8.61 -18.30 17.47
CA GLU A 269 -9.30 -18.60 16.20
C GLU A 269 -10.31 -17.50 15.82
N VAL A 270 -10.85 -16.72 16.77
CA VAL A 270 -11.82 -15.64 16.50
C VAL A 270 -11.15 -14.43 15.84
N THR A 271 -9.83 -14.31 15.95
CA THR A 271 -9.05 -13.20 15.38
C THR A 271 -8.40 -13.52 14.03
N GLN A 272 -8.64 -14.72 13.48
CA GLN A 272 -8.06 -15.23 12.23
C GLN A 272 -8.98 -15.07 11.02
#